data_AF-A0AAW4YXX9-F1
#
_entry.id   AF-A0AAW4YXX9-F1
#
_cell.length_a   1.000
_cell.length_b   1.000
_cell.length_c   1.000
_cell.angle_alpha   90.00
_cell.angle_beta   90.00
_cell.angle_gamma   90.00
#
_symmetry.space_group_name_H-M   'P 1'
#
loop_
_entity.id
_entity.type
_entity.pdbx_description
1 polymer ?
#
loop_
_entity_poly.entity_id
_entity_poly.type
_entity_poly.pdbx_seq_one_letter_code
_entity_poly.pdbx_strand_id
1 'polypeptide(L)' 'MYVCLCKGVSDRKIRETVADGARSWREVQQETGCGTQCGKCASVGKAITRDAVTAEVMASANDLAYAV' A
#
# COMPACT_ATOMS: atom_id res chain seq x y z
N MET A 1 8.04 -8.11 5.55
CA MET A 1 7.28 -9.23 6.14
C MET A 1 6.15 -9.71 5.25
N TYR A 2 5.74 -10.99 5.33
CA TYR A 2 4.46 -11.42 4.72
C TYR A 2 3.29 -10.89 5.54
N VAL A 3 2.41 -10.14 4.86
CA VAL A 3 1.21 -9.56 5.46
C VAL A 3 0.01 -10.48 5.24
N CYS A 4 -0.15 -11.01 4.01
CA CYS A 4 -1.22 -11.95 3.68
C CYS A 4 -0.66 -13.32 3.30
N LEU A 5 -0.79 -14.28 4.21
CA LEU A 5 -0.37 -15.67 3.95
C LEU A 5 -1.24 -16.37 2.91
N CYS A 6 -2.55 -16.09 2.92
CA CYS A 6 -3.50 -16.67 1.97
C CYS A 6 -3.18 -16.35 0.49
N LYS A 7 -2.58 -15.20 0.23
CA LYS A 7 -2.31 -14.68 -1.12
C LYS A 7 -0.82 -14.47 -1.39
N GLY A 8 0.05 -14.79 -0.45
CA GLY A 8 1.50 -14.58 -0.57
C GLY A 8 1.89 -13.10 -0.72
N VAL A 9 1.17 -12.17 -0.09
CA VAL A 9 1.43 -10.73 -0.23
C VAL A 9 2.35 -10.24 0.88
N SER A 10 3.47 -9.63 0.50
CA SER A 10 4.40 -8.97 1.42
C SER A 10 4.08 -7.48 1.62
N ASP A 11 4.59 -6.92 2.71
CA ASP A 11 4.63 -5.47 2.96
C ASP A 11 5.30 -4.71 1.80
N ARG A 12 6.41 -5.23 1.26
CA ARG A 12 7.08 -4.68 0.10
C ARG A 12 6.12 -4.59 -1.09
N LYS A 13 5.39 -5.68 -1.39
CA LYS A 13 4.44 -5.67 -2.51
C LYS A 13 3.32 -4.64 -2.33
N ILE A 14 2.82 -4.46 -1.10
CA ILE A 14 1.83 -3.41 -0.80
C ILE A 14 2.42 -2.02 -1.09
N ARG A 15 3.63 -1.74 -0.60
CA ARG A 15 4.30 -0.44 -0.81
C ARG A 15 4.59 -0.18 -2.29
N GLU A 16 5.07 -1.18 -3.02
CA GLU A 16 5.29 -1.10 -4.47
C GLU A 16 4.00 -0.80 -5.22
N THR A 17 2.88 -1.46 -4.86
CA THR A 17 1.59 -1.18 -5.51
C THR A 17 1.14 0.27 -5.26
N VAL A 18 1.45 0.84 -4.10
CA VAL A 18 1.19 2.25 -3.80
C VAL A 18 2.12 3.17 -4.60
N ALA A 19 3.41 2.85 -4.69
CA ALA A 19 4.35 3.59 -5.53
C ALA A 19 3.94 3.57 -7.02
N ASP A 20 3.39 2.44 -7.49
CA ASP A 20 2.87 2.26 -8.86
C ASP A 20 1.56 3.01 -9.13
N GLY A 21 0.97 3.65 -8.11
CA GLY A 21 -0.17 4.55 -8.28
C GLY A 21 -1.39 4.23 -7.44
N ALA A 22 -1.43 3.11 -6.70
CA ALA A 22 -2.55 2.85 -5.81
C ALA A 22 -2.62 3.92 -4.69
N ARG A 23 -3.82 4.45 -4.44
CA ARG A 23 -4.08 5.49 -3.43
C ARG A 23 -5.07 5.06 -2.37
N SER A 24 -5.60 3.84 -2.45
CA SER A 24 -6.54 3.31 -1.47
C SER A 24 -6.28 1.84 -1.14
N TRP A 25 -6.72 1.41 0.04
CA TRP A 25 -6.72 -0.02 0.40
C TRP A 25 -7.48 -0.85 -0.62
N ARG A 26 -8.60 -0.33 -1.15
CA ARG A 26 -9.41 -1.05 -2.14
C ARG A 26 -8.62 -1.35 -3.40
N GLU A 27 -7.86 -0.38 -3.92
CA GLU A 27 -6.98 -0.57 -5.08
C GLU A 27 -5.88 -1.58 -4.76
N VAL A 28 -5.22 -1.49 -3.61
CA VAL A 28 -4.22 -2.49 -3.19
C VAL A 28 -4.81 -3.89 -3.13
N GLN A 29 -6.05 -4.06 -2.65
CA GLN A 29 -6.72 -5.37 -2.66
C GLN A 29 -7.03 -5.86 -4.06
N GLN A 30 -7.43 -4.98 -4.98
CA GLN A 30 -7.73 -5.33 -6.36
C GLN A 30 -6.46 -5.82 -7.09
N GLU A 31 -5.34 -5.12 -6.90
CA GLU A 31 -4.08 -5.44 -7.57
C GLU A 31 -3.36 -6.66 -6.98
N THR A 32 -3.40 -6.82 -5.65
CA THR A 32 -2.60 -7.87 -4.96
C THR A 32 -3.43 -9.06 -4.49
N GLY A 33 -4.76 -8.93 -4.46
CA GLY A 33 -5.66 -9.88 -3.80
C GLY A 33 -5.58 -9.85 -2.26
N CYS A 34 -4.75 -9.01 -1.64
CA CYS A 34 -4.54 -9.02 -0.19
C CYS A 34 -5.85 -8.89 0.60
N GLY A 35 -6.04 -9.72 1.62
CA GLY A 35 -7.23 -9.66 2.49
C GLY A 35 -8.54 -10.16 1.86
N THR A 36 -8.53 -10.72 0.64
CA THR A 36 -9.75 -11.21 -0.06
C THR A 36 -10.11 -12.67 0.24
N GLN A 37 -9.35 -13.36 1.09
CA GLN A 37 -9.67 -14.75 1.52
C GLN A 37 -10.15 -14.79 2.97
N CYS A 38 -9.26 -14.95 3.96
CA CYS A 38 -9.66 -15.05 5.36
C CYS A 38 -9.82 -13.69 6.08
N GLY A 39 -9.42 -12.58 5.45
CA GLY A 39 -9.55 -11.23 5.98
C GLY A 39 -8.64 -10.85 7.17
N LYS A 40 -7.98 -11.81 7.84
CA LYS A 40 -7.21 -11.58 9.08
C LYS A 40 -6.09 -10.54 8.97
N CYS A 41 -5.52 -10.39 7.78
CA CYS A 41 -4.45 -9.43 7.50
C CYS A 41 -4.95 -8.01 7.20
N ALA A 42 -6.26 -7.78 7.11
CA ALA A 42 -6.81 -6.53 6.59
C ALA A 42 -6.47 -5.30 7.44
N SER A 43 -6.43 -5.45 8.78
CA SER A 43 -6.03 -4.34 9.67
C SER A 43 -4.59 -3.89 9.42
N VAL A 44 -3.66 -4.85 9.38
CA VAL A 44 -2.23 -4.61 9.12
C VAL A 44 -2.01 -4.08 7.71
N GLY A 45 -2.65 -4.68 6.71
CA GLY A 45 -2.54 -4.23 5.31
C GLY A 45 -3.06 -2.81 5.11
N LYS A 46 -4.17 -2.43 5.76
CA LYS A 46 -4.70 -1.06 5.74
C LYS A 46 -3.74 -0.06 6.37
N ALA A 47 -3.10 -0.41 7.49
CA ALA A 47 -2.12 0.45 8.14
C ALA A 47 -0.92 0.71 7.20
N ILE A 48 -0.32 -0.36 6.67
CA ILE A 48 0.81 -0.25 5.73
C ILE A 48 0.44 0.57 4.49
N THR A 49 -0.76 0.36 3.94
CA THR A 49 -1.23 1.12 2.77
C THR A 49 -1.37 2.60 3.09
N ARG A 50 -1.95 2.96 4.24
CA ARG A 50 -2.10 4.36 4.66
C ARG A 50 -0.75 5.04 4.85
N ASP A 51 0.18 4.36 5.51
CA ASP A 51 1.52 4.88 5.76
C ASP A 51 2.27 5.10 4.44
N ALA A 52 2.17 4.14 3.51
CA ALA A 52 2.76 4.26 2.18
C ALA A 52 2.15 5.41 1.36
N VAL A 53 0.82 5.56 1.35
CA VAL A 53 0.16 6.66 0.63
C VAL A 53 0.57 8.01 1.21
N THR A 54 0.65 8.12 2.54
CA THR A 54 1.12 9.34 3.20
C THR A 54 2.56 9.67 2.79
N ALA A 55 3.45 8.67 2.78
CA ALA A 55 4.83 8.85 2.37
C ALA A 55 4.97 9.32 0.91
N GLU A 56 4.24 8.70 -0.03
CA GLU A 56 4.25 9.09 -1.45
C GLU A 56 3.73 10.52 -1.67
N VAL A 57 2.67 10.91 -0.95
CA VAL A 57 2.11 12.28 -1.03
C VAL A 57 3.11 13.30 -0.48
N MET A 58 3.76 13.01 0.64
CA MET A 58 4.76 13.91 1.22
C MET A 58 6.00 14.03 0.32
N ALA A 59 6.45 12.94 -0.30
CA ALA A 59 7.55 12.98 -1.26
C ALA A 59 7.22 13.86 -2.47
N SER A 60 6.04 13.65 -3.07
CA SER A 60 5.58 14.45 -4.22
C SER A 60 5.43 15.94 -3.88
N ALA A 61 4.95 16.26 -2.67
CA ALA A 61 4.83 17.65 -2.20
C ALA A 61 6.20 18.32 -2.01
N ASN A 62 7.18 17.55 -1.53
CA ASN A 62 8.55 18.02 -1.36
C ASN A 62 9.20 18.31 -2.72
N ASP A 63 9.02 17.44 -3.72
CA ASP A 63 9.55 17.66 -5.07
C ASP A 63 9.00 18.94 -5.72
N LEU A 64 7.72 19.22 -5.53
CA LEU A 64 7.09 20.46 -6.00
C LEU A 64 7.65 21.71 -5.28
N ALA A 65 8.00 21.59 -4.00
CA ALA A 65 8.54 22.71 -3.22
C ALA A 65 9.94 23.15 -3.69
N TYR A 66 10.74 22.25 -4.26
CA TYR A 66 12.06 22.57 -4.82
C TYR A 66 12.05 22.99 -6.30
N ALA A 67 10.89 22.95 -6.96
CA ALA A 67 10.73 23.30 -8.37
C ALA A 67 10.41 24.79 -8.63
N VAL A 68 10.33 25.62 -7.58
CA VAL A 68 10.02 27.06 -7.62
C VAL A 68 11.27 27.91 -7.41
#